data_AF-A0A162UAU8-F1
#
_entry.id   AF-A0A162UAU8-F1
#
_cell.length_a   1.000
_cell.length_b   1.000
_cell.length_c   1.000
_cell.angle_alpha   90.00
_cell.angle_beta   90.00
_cell.angle_gamma   90.00
#
_symmetry.space_group_name_H-M   'P 1'
#
loop_
_entity.id
_entity.type
_entity.pdbx_description
1 polymer ?
#
loop_
_entity_poly.entity_id
_entity_poly.type
_entity_poly.pdbx_seq_one_letter_code
_entity_poly.pdbx_strand_id
1 'polypeptide(L)'
;MLASELPFEILSQIASFLSKPDQCNASSVCRAWKRPFNEEFWRWTDIGYEPGFDRSCCLLLDILGNGSNYGQMVRSLSLAEDIEIHCDILWQLQTYLTGLTYISLPEASLTTSCFHHLNRWLTWSTTLTRLRFCIHGMGVGVSDFLDLLEYLPRLQWLEYTPERATHSLFRLEDVETIHTHLKNLDTLILGTELSCLSPQNLELLSTVQPAVAMTFVKFSVNPVDLRWLYYWAIKYPRLRTLEWITRHDFDPVYMFRDETLLLFSQQDSPFEYLRNLRLLGGIYSRILDKTLIDLLCNFKIALKNIKYETQVGRNDAQPTLQLIEDIMRSSSNTIEDFSLSLQHPIANPRTVPMTFSVCPHLVNLKICGWTTHLGLDLLLDYCVAVKRLDITVDTLSIDSESSLAFFQSVHSMTYFRLIANSVHASVFNYLSKRCKNLQHMELLNVDIVGPQSVENGSMLIDMSFTHFKTLRLNCTNFHGHTIDLDTPNTLINILNVQGVSETRHNWYHIHSNPSNYKYTIGDRHRHLRFTRNLGQKHCKLASTYFNSRYRLMREEAIQRNGRIEFETKYVDKNNWKIDLLRGFTVLSCASIDQFVWECTVPTFPFRC
;
A
#
# COMPACT_ATOMS: atom_id res chain seq x y z
N MET A 1 3.52 1.76 -42.68
CA MET A 1 3.07 2.95 -41.94
C MET A 1 4.26 3.45 -41.14
N LEU A 2 4.76 4.63 -41.48
CA LEU A 2 5.87 5.23 -40.73
C LEU A 2 5.37 5.69 -39.37
N ALA A 3 6.21 5.65 -38.34
CA ALA A 3 5.87 6.16 -37.01
C ALA A 3 5.41 7.64 -37.02
N SER A 4 5.81 8.39 -38.04
CA SER A 4 5.39 9.78 -38.30
C SER A 4 3.98 9.91 -38.89
N GLU A 5 3.34 8.82 -39.29
CA GLU A 5 1.98 8.79 -39.86
C GLU A 5 0.90 8.48 -38.82
N LEU A 6 1.29 8.24 -37.56
CA LEU A 6 0.33 8.04 -36.48
C LEU A 6 -0.43 9.35 -36.19
N PRO A 7 -1.76 9.30 -35.99
CA PRO A 7 -2.54 10.47 -35.59
C PRO A 7 -2.05 11.07 -34.27
N PHE A 8 -2.29 12.38 -34.09
CA PHE A 8 -1.87 13.13 -32.91
C PHE A 8 -2.38 12.49 -31.62
N GLU A 9 -3.65 12.05 -31.61
CA GLU A 9 -4.32 11.47 -30.45
C GLU A 9 -3.64 10.17 -30.01
N ILE A 10 -3.20 9.36 -30.96
CA ILE A 10 -2.47 8.10 -30.68
C ILE A 10 -1.11 8.42 -30.08
N LEU A 11 -0.40 9.41 -30.61
CA LEU A 11 0.91 9.83 -30.07
C LEU A 11 0.78 10.44 -28.66
N SER A 12 -0.22 11.28 -28.41
CA SER A 12 -0.50 11.82 -27.07
C SER A 12 -0.88 10.72 -26.08
N GLN A 13 -1.67 9.73 -26.51
CA GLN A 13 -1.99 8.59 -25.67
C GLN A 13 -0.74 7.77 -25.35
N ILE A 14 0.14 7.50 -26.33
CA ILE A 14 1.44 6.84 -26.08
C ILE A 14 2.28 7.66 -25.10
N ALA A 15 2.41 8.97 -25.32
CA ALA A 15 3.18 9.87 -24.47
C ALA A 15 2.70 9.85 -23.01
N SER A 16 1.38 9.79 -22.77
CA SER A 16 0.79 9.71 -21.43
C SER A 16 1.18 8.47 -20.63
N PHE A 17 1.67 7.41 -21.30
CA PHE A 17 2.19 6.19 -20.65
C PHE A 17 3.71 6.18 -20.48
N LEU A 18 4.44 7.16 -21.04
CA LEU A 18 5.89 7.25 -20.94
C LEU A 18 6.35 8.03 -19.70
N SER A 19 7.57 7.73 -19.25
CA SER A 19 8.24 8.54 -18.23
C SER A 19 8.64 9.92 -18.78
N LYS A 20 8.84 10.93 -17.92
CA LYS A 20 9.28 12.27 -18.35
C LYS A 20 10.57 12.25 -19.19
N PRO A 21 11.63 11.49 -18.82
CA PRO A 21 12.81 11.35 -19.66
C PRO A 21 12.49 10.77 -21.05
N ASP A 22 11.64 9.75 -21.11
CA ASP A 22 11.26 9.12 -22.38
C ASP A 22 10.40 10.04 -23.25
N GLN A 23 9.52 10.84 -22.64
CA GLN A 23 8.75 11.87 -23.35
C GLN A 23 9.67 12.93 -23.98
N CYS A 24 10.67 13.40 -23.23
CA CYS A 24 11.66 14.35 -23.72
C CYS A 24 12.50 13.76 -24.88
N ASN A 25 12.95 12.52 -24.72
CA ASN A 25 13.68 11.81 -25.78
C ASN A 25 12.79 11.62 -27.03
N ALA A 26 11.54 11.19 -26.85
CA ALA A 26 10.59 10.96 -27.93
C ALA A 26 10.23 12.25 -28.70
N SER A 27 10.12 13.39 -28.00
CA SER A 27 9.83 14.68 -28.64
C SER A 27 10.96 15.16 -29.57
N SER A 28 12.18 14.63 -29.40
CA SER A 28 13.34 14.91 -30.24
C SER A 28 13.44 14.03 -31.49
N VAL A 29 12.68 12.92 -31.58
CA VAL A 29 12.81 11.91 -32.65
C VAL A 29 12.43 12.48 -34.03
N CYS A 30 11.26 13.12 -34.14
CA CYS A 30 10.82 13.74 -35.38
C CYS A 30 9.81 14.88 -35.14
N ARG A 31 9.56 15.70 -36.18
CA ARG A 31 8.66 16.86 -36.07
C ARG A 31 7.21 16.49 -35.70
N ALA A 32 6.70 15.36 -36.21
CA ALA A 32 5.34 14.90 -35.92
C ALA A 32 5.16 14.53 -34.44
N TRP A 33 6.21 14.01 -33.80
CA TRP A 33 6.19 13.60 -32.39
C TRP A 33 6.42 14.78 -31.45
N LYS A 34 7.15 15.80 -31.88
CA LYS A 34 7.51 16.92 -31.01
C LYS A 34 6.33 17.51 -30.22
N ARG A 35 5.21 17.80 -30.88
CA ARG A 35 4.05 18.45 -30.24
C ARG A 35 3.32 17.55 -29.22
N PRO A 36 2.79 16.36 -29.58
CA PRO A 36 2.03 15.52 -28.64
C PRO A 36 2.85 15.13 -27.41
N PHE A 37 4.14 14.81 -27.61
CA PHE A 37 5.02 14.46 -26.48
C PHE A 37 5.39 15.68 -25.63
N ASN A 38 5.60 16.87 -26.22
CA ASN A 38 5.81 18.08 -25.43
C ASN A 38 4.56 18.49 -24.65
N GLU A 39 3.36 18.37 -25.23
CA GLU A 39 2.12 18.70 -24.54
C GLU A 39 1.93 17.78 -23.31
N GLU A 40 2.13 16.48 -23.43
CA GLU A 40 2.09 15.55 -22.30
C GLU A 40 3.26 15.75 -21.31
N PHE A 41 4.44 16.13 -21.81
CA PHE A 41 5.58 16.49 -20.97
C PHE A 41 5.31 17.74 -20.12
N TRP A 42 4.60 18.75 -20.63
CA TRP A 42 4.27 19.94 -19.86
C TRP A 42 2.98 19.80 -19.04
N ARG A 43 2.11 18.84 -19.38
CA ARG A 43 0.82 18.63 -18.72
C ARG A 43 0.91 18.52 -17.20
N TRP A 44 1.95 17.88 -16.70
CA TRP A 44 2.23 17.76 -15.27
C TRP A 44 3.64 18.29 -14.96
N THR A 45 3.70 19.32 -14.11
CA THR A 45 4.95 19.92 -13.66
C THR A 45 5.06 19.71 -12.15
N ASP A 46 6.15 19.09 -11.73
CA ASP A 46 6.51 18.95 -10.32
C ASP A 46 7.77 19.77 -10.07
N ILE A 47 7.69 20.74 -9.17
CA ILE A 47 8.80 21.59 -8.78
C ILE A 47 9.38 20.98 -7.51
N GLY A 48 10.37 20.11 -7.66
CA GLY A 48 11.05 19.42 -6.56
C GLY A 48 12.19 20.22 -5.93
N TYR A 49 12.57 19.85 -4.70
CA TYR A 49 13.76 20.39 -4.04
C TYR A 49 15.04 19.94 -4.78
N GLU A 50 15.67 20.86 -5.50
CA GLU A 50 17.08 20.76 -5.89
C GLU A 50 17.89 21.74 -5.02
N PRO A 51 19.05 21.35 -4.46
CA PRO A 51 19.92 22.25 -3.72
C PRO A 51 20.31 23.47 -4.60
N GLY A 52 19.85 24.68 -4.21
CA GLY A 52 19.98 25.92 -5.01
C GLY A 52 18.63 26.53 -5.46
N PHE A 53 17.58 26.29 -4.66
CA PHE A 53 16.18 26.24 -5.06
C PHE A 53 15.53 27.55 -5.52
N ASP A 54 15.98 28.73 -5.08
CA ASP A 54 15.45 30.02 -5.58
C ASP A 54 15.43 30.10 -7.12
N ARG A 55 16.33 29.33 -7.77
CA ARG A 55 16.43 29.27 -9.21
C ARG A 55 15.31 28.48 -9.91
N SER A 56 14.68 27.48 -9.31
CA SER A 56 13.77 26.57 -10.04
C SER A 56 12.44 27.21 -10.41
N CYS A 57 11.80 27.93 -9.47
CA CYS A 57 10.59 28.71 -9.77
C CYS A 57 10.91 29.85 -10.76
N CYS A 58 12.04 30.53 -10.58
CA CYS A 58 12.49 31.57 -11.52
C CYS A 58 12.75 31.00 -12.91
N LEU A 59 13.36 29.83 -13.04
CA LEU A 59 13.60 29.15 -14.32
C LEU A 59 12.29 28.78 -15.00
N LEU A 60 11.30 28.28 -14.25
CA LEU A 60 9.97 28.02 -14.83
C LEU A 60 9.35 29.32 -15.34
N LEU A 61 9.39 30.39 -14.55
CA LEU A 61 8.89 31.70 -14.96
C LEU A 61 9.64 32.28 -16.16
N ASP A 62 10.96 32.10 -16.24
CA ASP A 62 11.77 32.52 -17.38
C ASP A 62 11.38 31.74 -18.65
N ILE A 63 11.17 30.43 -18.53
CA ILE A 63 10.72 29.58 -19.65
C ILE A 63 9.33 30.02 -20.13
N LEU A 64 8.42 30.34 -19.20
CA LEU A 64 7.05 30.76 -19.51
C LEU A 64 7.00 32.20 -20.05
N GLY A 65 7.84 33.09 -19.52
CA GLY A 65 7.90 34.51 -19.87
C GLY A 65 8.50 34.80 -21.24
N ASN A 66 9.32 33.90 -21.78
CA ASN A 66 9.96 34.02 -23.10
C ASN A 66 9.00 33.82 -24.30
N GLY A 67 7.71 34.15 -24.14
CA GLY A 67 6.70 34.09 -25.20
C GLY A 67 6.33 32.66 -25.64
N SER A 68 6.59 31.67 -24.78
CA SER A 68 6.30 30.27 -25.10
C SER A 68 4.84 29.94 -24.77
N ASN A 69 4.17 29.20 -25.66
CA ASN A 69 2.81 28.70 -25.40
C ASN A 69 2.77 27.55 -24.37
N TYR A 70 3.88 27.27 -23.68
CA TYR A 70 3.97 26.15 -22.73
C TYR A 70 3.07 26.34 -21.52
N GLY A 71 2.82 27.58 -21.10
CA GLY A 71 1.95 27.86 -19.95
C GLY A 71 0.52 27.35 -20.11
N GLN A 72 -0.01 27.35 -21.34
CA GLN A 72 -1.34 26.81 -21.65
C GLN A 72 -1.38 25.26 -21.65
N MET A 73 -0.20 24.61 -21.76
CA MET A 73 -0.07 23.16 -21.75
C MET A 73 -0.06 22.58 -20.35
N VAL A 74 0.38 23.36 -19.34
CA VAL A 74 0.42 22.90 -17.94
C VAL A 74 -1.00 22.78 -17.39
N ARG A 75 -1.37 21.57 -16.98
CA ARG A 75 -2.68 21.24 -16.38
C ARG A 75 -2.60 20.93 -14.91
N SER A 76 -1.43 20.51 -14.44
CA SER A 76 -1.17 20.10 -13.07
C SER A 76 0.15 20.66 -12.60
N LEU A 77 0.14 21.38 -11.48
CA LEU A 77 1.33 21.92 -10.83
C LEU A 77 1.42 21.36 -9.41
N SER A 78 2.53 20.71 -9.08
CA SER A 78 2.87 20.35 -7.71
C SER A 78 4.14 21.06 -7.31
N LEU A 79 4.17 21.58 -6.09
CA LEU A 79 5.40 22.00 -5.45
C LEU A 79 5.82 20.90 -4.49
N ALA A 80 7.13 20.77 -4.25
CA ALA A 80 7.66 20.06 -3.09
C ALA A 80 7.48 20.87 -1.79
N GLU A 81 7.62 20.15 -0.68
CA GLU A 81 7.67 20.71 0.67
C GLU A 81 8.83 21.73 0.77
N ASP A 82 8.67 22.74 1.63
CA ASP A 82 9.65 23.80 1.92
C ASP A 82 9.90 24.82 0.78
N ILE A 83 9.12 24.78 -0.30
CA ILE A 83 9.22 25.76 -1.39
C ILE A 83 8.36 26.98 -1.09
N GLU A 84 8.96 28.03 -0.54
CA GLU A 84 8.23 29.27 -0.25
C GLU A 84 7.95 30.08 -1.52
N ILE A 85 6.68 30.23 -1.89
CA ILE A 85 6.23 31.09 -2.99
C ILE A 85 5.70 32.41 -2.44
N HIS A 86 6.33 33.51 -2.85
CA HIS A 86 5.85 34.87 -2.62
C HIS A 86 4.69 35.23 -3.57
N CYS A 87 3.88 36.21 -3.14
CA CYS A 87 2.67 36.64 -3.87
C CYS A 87 2.94 37.09 -5.32
N ASP A 88 4.11 37.68 -5.59
CA ASP A 88 4.49 38.11 -6.95
C ASP A 88 4.79 36.93 -7.87
N ILE A 89 5.41 35.87 -7.33
CA ILE A 89 5.69 34.64 -8.06
C ILE A 89 4.37 33.89 -8.31
N LEU A 90 3.49 33.79 -7.31
CA LEU A 90 2.17 33.17 -7.47
C LEU A 90 1.36 33.87 -8.56
N TRP A 91 1.37 35.21 -8.57
CA TRP A 91 0.67 35.99 -9.59
C TRP A 91 1.23 35.76 -11.01
N GLN A 92 2.55 35.66 -11.15
CA GLN A 92 3.16 35.32 -12.42
C GLN A 92 2.77 33.90 -12.86
N LEU A 93 2.78 32.92 -11.95
CA LEU A 93 2.30 31.57 -12.24
C LEU A 93 0.84 31.58 -12.71
N GLN A 94 -0.03 32.33 -12.05
CA GLN A 94 -1.43 32.48 -12.47
C GLN A 94 -1.56 33.05 -13.89
N THR A 95 -0.76 34.08 -14.19
CA THR A 95 -0.76 34.75 -15.49
C THR A 95 -0.31 33.81 -16.61
N TYR A 96 0.73 33.01 -16.37
CA TYR A 96 1.26 32.10 -17.39
C TYR A 96 0.48 30.78 -17.48
N LEU A 97 0.00 30.25 -16.35
CA LEU A 97 -0.64 28.93 -16.25
C LEU A 97 -2.17 29.05 -16.26
N THR A 98 -2.72 29.69 -17.29
CA THR A 98 -4.18 29.93 -17.39
C THR A 98 -5.01 28.65 -17.53
N GLY A 99 -4.40 27.58 -18.07
CA GLY A 99 -5.03 26.28 -18.27
C GLY A 99 -4.98 25.32 -17.07
N LEU A 100 -4.53 25.77 -15.90
CA LEU A 100 -4.27 24.93 -14.74
C LEU A 100 -5.57 24.33 -14.17
N THR A 101 -5.59 23.00 -14.02
CA THR A 101 -6.74 22.25 -13.50
C THR A 101 -6.52 21.67 -12.12
N TYR A 102 -5.24 21.43 -11.76
CA TYR A 102 -4.83 20.94 -10.45
C TYR A 102 -3.62 21.72 -9.94
N ILE A 103 -3.68 22.11 -8.67
CA ILE A 103 -2.53 22.66 -7.96
C ILE A 103 -2.36 21.98 -6.61
N SER A 104 -1.11 21.64 -6.27
CA SER A 104 -0.71 21.11 -4.97
C SER A 104 0.30 22.03 -4.33
N LEU A 105 -0.10 22.62 -3.21
CA LEU A 105 0.67 23.53 -2.38
C LEU A 105 0.90 22.84 -1.04
N PRO A 106 1.99 22.06 -0.88
CA PRO A 106 2.33 21.41 0.37
C PRO A 106 2.77 22.42 1.44
N GLU A 107 3.29 21.89 2.54
CA GLU A 107 3.67 22.64 3.73
C GLU A 107 4.62 23.80 3.39
N ALA A 108 4.40 24.96 4.02
CA ALA A 108 5.17 26.19 3.85
C ALA A 108 5.23 26.75 2.41
N SER A 109 4.33 26.31 1.52
CA SER A 109 4.44 26.69 0.10
C SER A 109 4.03 28.13 -0.23
N LEU A 110 3.24 28.79 0.61
CA LEU A 110 2.73 30.14 0.34
C LEU A 110 3.05 31.09 1.48
N THR A 111 3.40 32.33 1.10
CA THR A 111 3.52 33.40 2.07
C THR A 111 2.18 33.93 2.56
N THR A 112 2.10 34.46 3.79
CA THR A 112 0.90 35.14 4.32
C THR A 112 0.40 36.25 3.41
N SER A 113 1.34 36.98 2.80
CA SER A 113 1.04 38.04 1.84
C SER A 113 0.28 37.57 0.60
N CYS A 114 0.28 36.27 0.29
CA CYS A 114 -0.53 35.71 -0.80
C CYS A 114 -2.04 35.78 -0.50
N PHE A 115 -2.43 35.81 0.77
CA PHE A 115 -3.84 35.85 1.19
C PHE A 115 -4.41 37.27 1.25
N HIS A 116 -3.57 38.31 1.27
CA HIS A 116 -4.06 39.69 1.21
C HIS A 116 -4.52 40.12 -0.20
N HIS A 117 -4.31 39.27 -1.21
CA HIS A 117 -4.63 39.55 -2.61
C HIS A 117 -5.47 38.44 -3.25
N LEU A 118 -6.54 38.02 -2.56
CA LEU A 118 -7.40 36.88 -2.96
C LEU A 118 -7.98 37.02 -4.37
N ASN A 119 -8.28 38.25 -4.81
CA ASN A 119 -8.79 38.50 -6.16
C ASN A 119 -7.87 38.00 -7.29
N ARG A 120 -6.58 37.76 -7.02
CA ARG A 120 -5.64 37.20 -8.00
C ARG A 120 -6.00 35.76 -8.38
N TRP A 121 -6.67 35.01 -7.50
CA TRP A 121 -7.14 33.65 -7.75
C TRP A 121 -8.28 33.56 -8.77
N LEU A 122 -8.91 34.69 -9.14
CA LEU A 122 -9.91 34.75 -10.21
C LEU A 122 -9.39 34.21 -11.54
N THR A 123 -8.07 34.31 -11.79
CA THR A 123 -7.44 33.79 -13.02
C THR A 123 -7.68 32.29 -13.19
N TRP A 124 -7.79 31.54 -12.09
CA TRP A 124 -8.00 30.10 -12.06
C TRP A 124 -9.45 29.70 -11.74
N SER A 125 -10.33 30.66 -11.48
CA SER A 125 -11.74 30.43 -11.14
C SER A 125 -12.50 29.53 -12.12
N THR A 126 -12.11 29.56 -13.41
CA THR A 126 -12.78 28.82 -14.48
C THR A 126 -12.10 27.50 -14.84
N THR A 127 -10.84 27.30 -14.47
CA THR A 127 -10.03 26.16 -14.93
C THR A 127 -9.67 25.20 -13.79
N LEU A 128 -9.47 25.72 -12.57
CA LEU A 128 -9.07 24.91 -11.44
C LEU A 128 -10.24 24.07 -10.92
N THR A 129 -10.03 22.76 -10.90
CA THR A 129 -11.02 21.77 -10.45
C THR A 129 -10.52 20.99 -9.23
N ARG A 130 -9.22 21.00 -8.97
CA ARG A 130 -8.60 20.26 -7.87
C ARG A 130 -7.58 21.14 -7.15
N LEU A 131 -7.70 21.24 -5.83
CA LEU A 131 -6.82 22.02 -4.98
C LEU A 131 -6.35 21.19 -3.79
N ARG A 132 -5.02 21.01 -3.65
CA ARG A 132 -4.41 20.52 -2.42
C ARG A 132 -3.68 21.68 -1.74
N PHE A 133 -4.00 21.90 -0.48
CA PHE A 133 -3.59 23.07 0.28
C PHE A 133 -3.11 22.66 1.67
N CYS A 134 -1.89 23.03 2.02
CA CYS A 134 -1.33 22.83 3.34
C CYS A 134 -0.91 24.19 3.92
N ILE A 135 -1.41 24.53 5.12
CA ILE A 135 -1.05 25.78 5.81
C ILE A 135 -0.10 25.44 6.95
N HIS A 136 1.09 26.03 6.95
CA HIS A 136 2.07 25.92 8.04
C HIS A 136 2.37 27.30 8.61
N GLY A 137 2.41 27.46 9.94
CA GLY A 137 3.20 28.45 10.69
C GLY A 137 2.90 29.92 10.44
N MET A 138 1.94 30.22 9.57
CA MET A 138 1.88 31.53 8.91
C MET A 138 0.79 32.43 9.49
N GLY A 139 0.11 32.02 10.57
CA GLY A 139 -0.97 32.84 11.13
C GLY A 139 -2.14 33.09 10.16
N VAL A 140 -2.19 32.35 9.05
CA VAL A 140 -3.33 32.31 8.14
C VAL A 140 -4.45 31.55 8.83
N GLY A 141 -5.56 32.23 9.05
CA GLY A 141 -6.72 31.65 9.71
C GLY A 141 -7.54 30.78 8.77
N VAL A 142 -8.47 30.02 9.35
CA VAL A 142 -9.50 29.30 8.59
C VAL A 142 -10.31 30.28 7.72
N SER A 143 -10.56 31.50 8.19
CA SER A 143 -11.26 32.54 7.44
C SER A 143 -10.56 32.92 6.13
N ASP A 144 -9.24 33.16 6.17
CA ASP A 144 -8.48 33.53 4.96
C ASP A 144 -8.54 32.42 3.90
N PHE A 145 -8.55 31.16 4.36
CA PHE A 145 -8.74 30.01 3.49
C PHE A 145 -10.18 29.93 2.93
N LEU A 146 -11.20 30.19 3.73
CA LEU A 146 -12.59 30.17 3.25
C LEU A 146 -12.87 31.28 2.23
N ASP A 147 -12.31 32.47 2.45
CA ASP A 147 -12.41 33.60 1.54
C ASP A 147 -11.75 33.29 0.20
N LEU A 148 -10.64 32.55 0.21
CA LEU A 148 -10.00 32.06 -1.02
C LEU A 148 -10.95 31.19 -1.86
N LEU A 149 -11.75 30.34 -1.22
CA LEU A 149 -12.64 29.41 -1.93
C LEU A 149 -13.75 30.11 -2.70
N GLU A 150 -14.15 31.33 -2.31
CA GLU A 150 -15.12 32.15 -3.04
C GLU A 150 -14.69 32.38 -4.49
N TYR A 151 -13.38 32.48 -4.73
CA TYR A 151 -12.80 32.73 -6.04
C TYR A 151 -12.61 31.48 -6.88
N LEU A 152 -12.92 30.29 -6.36
CA LEU A 152 -12.67 28.99 -7.00
C LEU A 152 -13.93 28.11 -7.09
N PRO A 153 -15.05 28.61 -7.66
CA PRO A 153 -16.35 27.94 -7.59
C PRO A 153 -16.46 26.63 -8.40
N ARG A 154 -15.46 26.33 -9.24
CA ARG A 154 -15.40 25.10 -10.05
C ARG A 154 -14.63 23.95 -9.40
N LEU A 155 -14.14 24.12 -8.18
CA LEU A 155 -13.49 23.03 -7.46
C LEU A 155 -14.46 21.87 -7.26
N GLN A 156 -13.98 20.69 -7.62
CA GLN A 156 -14.61 19.38 -7.44
C GLN A 156 -13.87 18.58 -6.37
N TRP A 157 -12.56 18.79 -6.24
CA TRP A 157 -11.71 18.10 -5.28
C TRP A 157 -10.95 19.10 -4.42
N LEU A 158 -11.08 19.00 -3.10
CA LEU A 158 -10.42 19.88 -2.14
C LEU A 158 -9.72 19.05 -1.07
N GLU A 159 -8.43 19.28 -0.88
CA GLU A 159 -7.66 18.80 0.26
C GLU A 159 -7.09 19.98 1.04
N TYR A 160 -7.43 20.07 2.32
CA TYR A 160 -6.93 21.07 3.25
C TYR A 160 -6.29 20.37 4.45
N THR A 161 -4.98 20.52 4.65
CA THR A 161 -4.26 19.93 5.78
C THR A 161 -3.48 21.02 6.51
N PRO A 162 -3.96 21.55 7.64
CA PRO A 162 -3.18 22.49 8.42
C PRO A 162 -2.04 21.79 9.16
N GLU A 163 -1.02 22.55 9.52
CA GLU A 163 0.07 22.11 10.37
C GLU A 163 -0.43 21.73 11.76
N ARG A 164 0.25 20.75 12.34
CA ARG A 164 -0.01 20.21 13.68
C ARG A 164 -0.02 21.26 14.79
N ALA A 165 0.70 22.38 14.66
CA ALA A 165 0.81 23.38 15.72
C ALA A 165 -0.36 24.36 15.79
N THR A 166 -1.11 24.54 14.70
CA THR A 166 -2.24 25.47 14.65
C THR A 166 -3.52 24.76 15.08
N HIS A 167 -3.94 24.93 16.34
CA HIS A 167 -5.18 24.39 16.92
C HIS A 167 -6.47 25.03 16.36
N SER A 168 -6.49 25.45 15.10
CA SER A 168 -7.68 26.03 14.50
C SER A 168 -8.71 24.94 14.19
N LEU A 169 -9.72 24.84 15.06
CA LEU A 169 -10.85 23.93 14.90
C LEU A 169 -11.80 24.46 13.83
N PHE A 170 -12.24 23.59 12.92
CA PHE A 170 -13.30 23.89 11.96
C PHE A 170 -14.67 23.78 12.63
N ARG A 171 -15.47 24.83 12.51
CA ARG A 171 -16.85 24.88 12.99
C ARG A 171 -17.82 24.42 11.91
N LEU A 172 -19.09 24.22 12.30
CA LEU A 172 -20.15 23.86 11.34
C LEU A 172 -20.30 24.93 10.25
N GLU A 173 -20.22 26.20 10.64
CA GLU A 173 -20.35 27.34 9.73
C GLU A 173 -19.22 27.36 8.69
N ASP A 174 -18.01 26.97 9.08
CA ASP A 174 -16.86 26.89 8.17
C ASP A 174 -17.09 25.81 7.10
N VAL A 175 -17.57 24.63 7.51
CA VAL A 175 -17.89 23.53 6.57
C VAL A 175 -19.05 23.90 5.65
N GLU A 176 -20.09 24.57 6.16
CA GLU A 176 -21.19 25.07 5.33
C GLU A 176 -20.74 26.18 4.38
N THR A 177 -19.77 27.01 4.77
CA THR A 177 -19.17 28.03 3.91
C THR A 177 -18.42 27.39 2.73
N ILE A 178 -17.68 26.30 2.97
CA ILE A 178 -17.06 25.50 1.89
C ILE A 178 -18.13 25.10 0.86
N HIS A 179 -19.25 24.51 1.30
CA HIS A 179 -20.30 24.03 0.39
C HIS A 179 -21.09 25.16 -0.27
N THR A 180 -21.15 26.33 0.37
CA THR A 180 -21.76 27.53 -0.22
C THR A 180 -20.94 28.02 -1.42
N HIS A 181 -19.62 28.04 -1.28
CA HIS A 181 -18.70 28.44 -2.34
C HIS A 181 -18.51 27.34 -3.40
N LEU A 182 -18.45 26.08 -2.99
CA LEU A 182 -18.06 24.93 -3.82
C LEU A 182 -19.20 23.95 -4.06
N LYS A 183 -20.23 24.38 -4.78
CA LYS A 183 -21.46 23.58 -5.01
C LYS A 183 -21.24 22.27 -5.79
N ASN A 184 -20.14 22.18 -6.54
CA ASN A 184 -19.80 21.00 -7.35
C ASN A 184 -18.75 20.10 -6.69
N LEU A 185 -18.44 20.33 -5.41
CA LEU A 185 -17.46 19.53 -4.69
C LEU A 185 -17.95 18.08 -4.60
N ASP A 186 -17.12 17.14 -5.02
CA ASP A 186 -17.36 15.70 -4.94
C ASP A 186 -16.44 14.99 -3.94
N THR A 187 -15.31 15.62 -3.63
CA THR A 187 -14.26 15.09 -2.76
C THR A 187 -13.78 16.16 -1.80
N LEU A 188 -13.88 15.87 -0.51
CA LEU A 188 -13.43 16.75 0.57
C LEU A 188 -12.48 16.00 1.50
N ILE A 189 -11.26 16.49 1.61
CA ILE A 189 -10.24 15.98 2.53
C ILE A 189 -9.87 17.09 3.51
N LEU A 190 -10.25 16.92 4.77
CA LEU A 190 -9.91 17.84 5.85
C LEU A 190 -8.96 17.14 6.83
N GLY A 191 -7.69 17.56 6.81
CA GLY A 191 -6.64 17.19 7.74
C GLY A 191 -6.64 18.02 9.03
N THR A 192 -7.74 18.70 9.34
CA THR A 192 -7.91 19.59 10.50
C THR A 192 -8.86 18.98 11.53
N GLU A 193 -8.83 19.49 12.76
CA GLU A 193 -9.75 19.09 13.82
C GLU A 193 -11.09 19.82 13.67
N LEU A 194 -12.17 19.16 14.08
CA LEU A 194 -13.53 19.73 14.06
C LEU A 194 -13.91 20.17 15.47
N SER A 195 -14.57 21.31 15.60
CA SER A 195 -15.11 21.77 16.89
C SER A 195 -16.31 20.93 17.31
N CYS A 196 -16.60 20.88 18.61
CA CYS A 196 -17.88 20.36 19.08
C CYS A 196 -19.04 21.20 18.54
N LEU A 197 -20.16 20.54 18.21
CA LEU A 197 -21.40 21.18 17.81
C LEU A 197 -22.10 21.78 19.03
N SER A 198 -22.48 23.05 18.94
CA SER A 198 -23.34 23.67 19.97
C SER A 198 -24.79 23.16 19.86
N PRO A 199 -25.62 23.31 20.90
CA PRO A 199 -27.06 23.02 20.79
C PRO A 199 -27.74 23.78 19.63
N GLN A 200 -27.33 25.03 19.37
CA GLN A 200 -27.83 25.82 18.25
C GLN A 200 -27.46 25.20 16.90
N ASN A 201 -26.26 24.60 16.79
CA ASN A 201 -25.88 23.89 15.57
C ASN A 201 -26.79 22.70 15.30
N LEU A 202 -27.29 22.00 16.34
CA LEU A 202 -28.21 20.87 16.18
C LEU A 202 -29.57 21.29 15.62
N GLU A 203 -30.08 22.46 16.01
CA GLU A 203 -31.29 23.03 15.43
C GLU A 203 -31.10 23.29 13.93
N LEU A 204 -29.92 23.79 13.54
CA LEU A 204 -29.57 24.05 12.14
C LEU A 204 -29.45 22.78 11.30
N LEU A 205 -29.07 21.63 11.89
CA LEU A 205 -28.91 20.36 11.16
C LEU A 205 -30.19 19.94 10.42
N SER A 206 -31.37 20.31 10.94
CA SER A 206 -32.66 20.06 10.29
C SER A 206 -32.87 20.84 8.99
N THR A 207 -32.11 21.92 8.80
CA THR A 207 -32.24 22.85 7.65
C THR A 207 -31.08 22.77 6.67
N VAL A 208 -30.09 21.91 6.96
CA VAL A 208 -28.89 21.74 6.14
C VAL A 208 -29.26 21.32 4.73
N GLN A 209 -28.78 22.07 3.73
CA GLN A 209 -28.97 21.74 2.33
C GLN A 209 -28.02 20.61 1.91
N PRO A 210 -28.52 19.49 1.35
CA PRO A 210 -27.66 18.38 0.93
C PRO A 210 -26.70 18.75 -0.21
N ALA A 211 -25.42 18.39 -0.07
CA ALA A 211 -24.41 18.46 -1.11
C ALA A 211 -24.40 17.14 -1.91
N VAL A 212 -25.33 17.03 -2.87
CA VAL A 212 -25.57 15.78 -3.63
C VAL A 212 -24.41 15.35 -4.54
N ALA A 213 -23.45 16.24 -4.84
CA ALA A 213 -22.26 15.91 -5.62
C ALA A 213 -21.21 15.14 -4.81
N MET A 214 -21.26 15.23 -3.47
CA MET A 214 -20.28 14.62 -2.58
C MET A 214 -20.33 13.10 -2.61
N THR A 215 -19.19 12.49 -2.91
CA THR A 215 -19.02 11.02 -2.98
C THR A 215 -17.85 10.50 -2.15
N PHE A 216 -16.88 11.34 -1.81
CA PHE A 216 -15.74 10.98 -0.98
C PHE A 216 -15.51 12.03 0.11
N VAL A 217 -15.35 11.58 1.35
CA VAL A 217 -14.89 12.43 2.43
C VAL A 217 -13.79 11.76 3.24
N LYS A 218 -12.80 12.55 3.65
CA LYS A 218 -11.73 12.15 4.55
C LYS A 218 -11.56 13.18 5.64
N PHE A 219 -11.68 12.76 6.88
CA PHE A 219 -11.53 13.64 8.04
C PHE A 219 -10.45 13.11 8.96
N SER A 220 -9.58 14.00 9.42
CA SER A 220 -8.79 13.79 10.64
C SER A 220 -9.61 14.29 11.82
N VAL A 221 -9.76 13.50 12.88
CA VAL A 221 -10.59 13.88 14.01
C VAL A 221 -9.83 13.65 15.32
N ASN A 222 -9.92 14.62 16.23
CA ASN A 222 -9.31 14.59 17.55
C ASN A 222 -9.91 15.70 18.43
N PRO A 223 -10.45 15.41 19.63
CA PRO A 223 -11.44 14.37 19.93
C PRO A 223 -12.78 14.59 19.17
N VAL A 224 -13.59 13.54 19.06
CA VAL A 224 -14.77 13.51 18.15
C VAL A 224 -16.06 13.81 18.90
N ASP A 225 -16.74 14.88 18.49
CA ASP A 225 -18.19 14.99 18.65
C ASP A 225 -18.89 14.11 17.60
N LEU A 226 -19.48 12.99 18.04
CA LEU A 226 -20.06 11.99 17.14
C LEU A 226 -21.25 12.52 16.32
N ARG A 227 -21.82 13.67 16.69
CA ARG A 227 -22.92 14.31 15.98
C ARG A 227 -22.50 14.80 14.59
N TRP A 228 -21.20 14.95 14.33
CA TRP A 228 -20.68 15.17 12.98
C TRP A 228 -21.00 14.03 11.99
N LEU A 229 -21.09 12.78 12.46
CA LEU A 229 -21.52 11.67 11.61
C LEU A 229 -22.95 11.85 11.12
N TYR A 230 -23.83 12.33 12.00
CA TYR A 230 -25.21 12.63 11.64
C TYR A 230 -25.29 13.77 10.62
N TYR A 231 -24.52 14.84 10.83
CA TYR A 231 -24.40 15.92 9.84
C TYR A 231 -23.94 15.38 8.47
N TRP A 232 -22.92 14.52 8.40
CA TRP A 232 -22.45 13.97 7.12
C TRP A 232 -23.48 13.06 6.45
N ALA A 233 -24.26 12.30 7.21
CA ALA A 233 -25.32 11.46 6.66
C ALA A 233 -26.40 12.29 5.95
N ILE A 234 -26.76 13.45 6.52
CA ILE A 234 -27.72 14.40 5.91
C ILE A 234 -27.07 15.16 4.77
N LYS A 235 -25.87 15.72 5.01
CA LYS A 235 -25.18 16.60 4.07
C LYS A 235 -24.75 15.84 2.81
N TYR A 236 -24.33 14.59 2.93
CA TYR A 236 -23.73 13.81 1.85
C TYR A 236 -24.56 12.55 1.54
N PRO A 237 -25.78 12.70 1.01
CA PRO A 237 -26.68 11.57 0.79
C PRO A 237 -26.12 10.55 -0.21
N ARG A 238 -25.18 10.95 -1.09
CA ARG A 238 -24.53 10.07 -2.08
C ARG A 238 -23.12 9.64 -1.71
N LEU A 239 -22.74 9.75 -0.44
CA LEU A 239 -21.41 9.38 0.03
C LEU A 239 -21.12 7.91 -0.26
N ARG A 240 -20.02 7.63 -0.96
CA ARG A 240 -19.58 6.27 -1.31
C ARG A 240 -18.38 5.82 -0.50
N THR A 241 -17.52 6.76 -0.12
CA THR A 241 -16.29 6.52 0.62
C THR A 241 -16.16 7.45 1.80
N LEU A 242 -15.94 6.87 2.98
CA LEU A 242 -15.61 7.57 4.20
C LEU A 242 -14.22 7.12 4.66
N GLU A 243 -13.27 8.04 4.72
CA GLU A 243 -12.00 7.84 5.42
C GLU A 243 -12.02 8.58 6.76
N TRP A 244 -11.82 7.85 7.85
CA TRP A 244 -11.80 8.35 9.20
C TRP A 244 -10.42 8.15 9.81
N ILE A 245 -9.75 9.24 10.15
CA ILE A 245 -8.41 9.23 10.72
C ILE A 245 -8.47 9.80 12.14
N THR A 246 -8.14 9.00 13.14
CA THR A 246 -7.95 9.50 14.51
C THR A 246 -6.47 9.79 14.76
N ARG A 247 -6.16 10.91 15.42
CA ARG A 247 -4.78 11.26 15.82
C ARG A 247 -4.46 10.79 17.24
N HIS A 248 -3.17 10.61 17.55
CA HIS A 248 -2.66 9.71 18.58
C HIS A 248 -2.54 10.28 20.01
N ASP A 249 -2.95 11.53 20.25
CA ASP A 249 -2.31 12.27 21.35
C ASP A 249 -3.16 12.47 22.61
N PHE A 250 -4.44 12.07 22.62
CA PHE A 250 -5.32 12.31 23.77
C PHE A 250 -6.21 11.12 24.11
N ASP A 251 -6.53 10.98 25.40
CA ASP A 251 -7.58 10.08 25.88
C ASP A 251 -8.93 10.62 25.38
N PRO A 252 -9.56 9.99 24.38
CA PRO A 252 -10.74 10.55 23.76
C PRO A 252 -11.92 10.48 24.74
N VAL A 253 -12.36 11.65 25.19
CA VAL A 253 -13.67 11.78 25.84
C VAL A 253 -14.73 11.71 24.75
N TYR A 254 -15.42 10.58 24.65
CA TYR A 254 -16.50 10.38 23.68
C TYR A 254 -17.68 11.25 24.06
N MET A 255 -17.92 12.31 23.30
CA MET A 255 -19.06 13.18 23.55
C MET A 255 -20.24 12.75 22.69
N PHE A 256 -21.43 12.69 23.31
CA PHE A 256 -22.73 12.64 22.63
C PHE A 256 -23.07 11.36 21.85
N ARG A 257 -22.59 10.17 22.25
CA ARG A 257 -22.95 8.88 21.60
C ARG A 257 -24.47 8.63 21.59
N ASP A 258 -25.12 8.73 22.76
CA ASP A 258 -26.55 8.43 22.89
C ASP A 258 -27.41 9.46 22.15
N GLU A 259 -27.02 10.74 22.20
CA GLU A 259 -27.65 11.81 21.42
C GLU A 259 -27.51 11.56 19.91
N THR A 260 -26.33 11.12 19.46
CA THR A 260 -26.09 10.77 18.04
C THR A 260 -27.00 9.62 17.60
N LEU A 261 -27.13 8.56 18.41
CA LEU A 261 -28.05 7.44 18.14
C LEU A 261 -29.50 7.91 18.03
N LEU A 262 -29.93 8.81 18.91
CA LEU A 262 -31.27 9.40 18.86
C LEU A 262 -31.47 10.21 17.57
N LEU A 263 -30.50 11.03 17.17
CA LEU A 263 -30.56 11.80 15.92
C LEU A 263 -30.70 10.88 14.71
N PHE A 264 -29.87 9.84 14.60
CA PHE A 264 -29.96 8.92 13.48
C PHE A 264 -31.25 8.08 13.47
N SER A 265 -31.87 7.83 14.62
CA SER A 265 -33.16 7.13 14.68
C SER A 265 -34.29 7.89 13.96
N GLN A 266 -34.10 9.18 13.65
CA GLN A 266 -35.03 10.03 12.91
C GLN A 266 -34.80 9.99 11.38
N GLN A 267 -33.81 9.25 10.89
CA GLN A 267 -33.46 9.17 9.47
C GLN A 267 -33.79 7.80 8.90
N ASP A 268 -34.47 7.76 7.76
CA ASP A 268 -34.93 6.50 7.14
C ASP A 268 -33.78 5.66 6.56
N SER A 269 -32.71 6.32 6.08
CA SER A 269 -31.62 5.64 5.37
C SER A 269 -30.30 6.41 5.37
N PRO A 270 -29.67 6.63 6.55
CA PRO A 270 -28.37 7.29 6.60
C PRO A 270 -27.32 6.49 5.83
N PHE A 271 -26.50 7.18 5.02
CA PHE A 271 -25.40 6.59 4.25
C PHE A 271 -25.80 5.45 3.30
N GLU A 272 -26.96 5.56 2.63
CA GLU A 272 -27.49 4.55 1.70
C GLU A 272 -26.46 4.04 0.65
N TYR A 273 -25.57 4.92 0.18
CA TYR A 273 -24.59 4.60 -0.88
C TYR A 273 -23.18 4.28 -0.35
N LEU A 274 -22.96 4.28 0.96
CA LEU A 274 -21.64 4.08 1.54
C LEU A 274 -21.20 2.63 1.34
N ARG A 275 -20.10 2.45 0.61
CA ARG A 275 -19.55 1.13 0.25
C ARG A 275 -18.12 0.95 0.73
N ASN A 276 -17.37 2.04 0.88
CA ASN A 276 -15.96 2.02 1.21
C ASN A 276 -15.76 2.72 2.56
N LEU A 277 -15.18 1.99 3.51
CA LEU A 277 -14.80 2.52 4.80
C LEU A 277 -13.30 2.36 4.99
N ARG A 278 -12.62 3.45 5.34
CA ARG A 278 -11.23 3.39 5.81
C ARG A 278 -11.15 3.96 7.20
N LEU A 279 -10.63 3.17 8.12
CA LEU A 279 -10.40 3.54 9.50
C LEU A 279 -8.88 3.53 9.73
N LEU A 280 -8.33 4.67 10.15
CA LEU A 280 -6.93 4.83 10.52
C LEU A 280 -6.86 5.29 11.97
N GLY A 281 -6.43 4.35 12.83
CA GLY A 281 -6.59 4.41 14.26
C GLY A 281 -5.28 4.37 15.05
N GLY A 282 -5.17 5.22 16.06
CA GLY A 282 -4.19 5.03 17.16
C GLY A 282 -4.65 4.03 18.21
N ILE A 283 -3.82 3.79 19.24
CA ILE A 283 -4.15 2.87 20.35
C ILE A 283 -5.49 3.23 21.03
N TYR A 284 -5.78 4.52 21.13
CA TYR A 284 -6.98 5.06 21.78
C TYR A 284 -8.20 5.18 20.85
N SER A 285 -8.02 5.04 19.53
CA SER A 285 -9.09 5.20 18.53
C SER A 285 -10.16 4.12 18.56
N ARG A 286 -9.85 2.97 19.17
CA ARG A 286 -10.65 1.74 19.07
C ARG A 286 -12.11 1.94 19.47
N ILE A 287 -12.38 2.75 20.49
CA ILE A 287 -13.76 2.96 20.94
C ILE A 287 -14.50 3.90 19.99
N LEU A 288 -13.82 4.87 19.35
CA LEU A 288 -14.40 5.68 18.27
C LEU A 288 -14.73 4.79 17.07
N ASP A 289 -13.76 3.99 16.64
CA ASP A 289 -13.93 3.05 15.54
C ASP A 289 -15.07 2.07 15.85
N LYS A 290 -15.12 1.52 17.08
CA LYS A 290 -16.21 0.67 17.53
C LYS A 290 -17.55 1.40 17.49
N THR A 291 -17.62 2.64 17.98
CA THR A 291 -18.87 3.39 18.00
C THR A 291 -19.35 3.69 16.59
N LEU A 292 -18.44 4.03 15.68
CA LEU A 292 -18.75 4.20 14.26
C LEU A 292 -19.27 2.89 13.66
N ILE A 293 -18.60 1.77 13.92
CA ILE A 293 -19.05 0.46 13.42
C ILE A 293 -20.40 0.07 13.99
N ASP A 294 -20.64 0.21 15.30
CA ASP A 294 -21.94 -0.02 15.93
C ASP A 294 -23.04 0.83 15.27
N LEU A 295 -22.76 2.11 15.01
CA LEU A 295 -23.67 3.00 14.30
C LEU A 295 -23.97 2.46 12.89
N LEU A 296 -22.94 2.16 12.09
CA LEU A 296 -23.12 1.68 10.73
C LEU A 296 -23.88 0.33 10.69
N CYS A 297 -23.61 -0.56 11.66
CA CYS A 297 -24.35 -1.81 11.87
C CYS A 297 -25.84 -1.58 12.09
N ASN A 298 -26.19 -0.65 12.99
CA ASN A 298 -27.57 -0.37 13.37
C ASN A 298 -28.40 0.08 12.17
N PHE A 299 -27.79 0.76 11.20
CA PHE A 299 -28.43 1.19 9.95
C PHE A 299 -28.29 0.19 8.80
N LYS A 300 -27.75 -1.01 9.06
CA LYS A 300 -27.61 -2.09 8.06
C LYS A 300 -26.88 -1.64 6.80
N ILE A 301 -25.86 -0.80 6.95
CA ILE A 301 -25.11 -0.26 5.80
C ILE A 301 -24.27 -1.37 5.16
N ALA A 302 -24.46 -1.56 3.86
CA ALA A 302 -23.85 -2.61 3.06
C ALA A 302 -22.41 -2.27 2.63
N LEU A 303 -21.47 -2.27 3.57
CA LEU A 303 -20.06 -2.02 3.25
C LEU A 303 -19.48 -3.16 2.41
N LYS A 304 -18.76 -2.80 1.35
CA LYS A 304 -18.11 -3.75 0.43
C LYS A 304 -16.60 -3.78 0.61
N ASN A 305 -15.99 -2.62 0.85
CA ASN A 305 -14.56 -2.45 0.95
C ASN A 305 -14.21 -1.82 2.29
N ILE A 306 -13.48 -2.53 3.14
CA ILE A 306 -13.05 -2.00 4.43
C ILE A 306 -11.53 -2.07 4.55
N LYS A 307 -10.90 -0.93 4.83
CA LYS A 307 -9.49 -0.84 5.21
C LYS A 307 -9.39 -0.40 6.67
N TYR A 308 -8.89 -1.27 7.53
CA TYR A 308 -8.65 -0.98 8.94
C TYR A 308 -7.16 -1.00 9.24
N GLU A 309 -6.65 0.10 9.77
CA GLU A 309 -5.25 0.26 10.15
C GLU A 309 -5.18 0.76 11.59
N THR A 310 -4.49 0.02 12.45
CA THR A 310 -4.48 0.32 13.88
C THR A 310 -3.14 0.01 14.55
N GLN A 311 -2.83 0.81 15.57
CA GLN A 311 -1.80 0.53 16.55
C GLN A 311 -2.37 -0.32 17.68
N VAL A 312 -1.93 -1.57 17.78
CA VAL A 312 -2.32 -2.47 18.87
C VAL A 312 -1.33 -2.37 20.04
N GLY A 313 -1.64 -1.62 21.09
CA GLY A 313 -0.86 -1.69 22.33
C GLY A 313 -0.69 -3.15 22.82
N ARG A 314 0.38 -3.46 23.58
CA ARG A 314 0.62 -4.84 24.06
C ARG A 314 -0.58 -5.44 24.82
N ASN A 315 -1.33 -4.60 25.54
CA ASN A 315 -2.51 -5.00 26.31
C ASN A 315 -3.82 -4.91 25.50
N ASP A 316 -3.73 -4.53 24.23
CA ASP A 316 -4.86 -4.09 23.40
C ASP A 316 -5.22 -5.04 22.27
N ALA A 317 -4.55 -6.20 22.21
CA ALA A 317 -4.81 -7.22 21.21
C ALA A 317 -6.27 -7.69 21.23
N GLN A 318 -6.78 -8.11 22.40
CA GLN A 318 -8.13 -8.67 22.50
C GLN A 318 -9.24 -7.67 22.12
N PRO A 319 -9.27 -6.43 22.63
CA PRO A 319 -10.30 -5.49 22.19
C PRO A 319 -10.18 -5.11 20.72
N THR A 320 -8.97 -5.08 20.16
CA THR A 320 -8.78 -4.86 18.72
C THR A 320 -9.36 -5.99 17.90
N LEU A 321 -9.12 -7.23 18.32
CA LEU A 321 -9.66 -8.43 17.65
C LEU A 321 -11.18 -8.48 17.74
N GLN A 322 -11.76 -8.11 18.89
CA GLN A 322 -13.20 -7.96 19.04
C GLN A 322 -13.76 -6.92 18.07
N LEU A 323 -13.09 -5.77 17.91
CA LEU A 323 -13.51 -4.77 16.93
C LEU A 323 -13.42 -5.29 15.49
N ILE A 324 -12.37 -6.02 15.13
CA ILE A 324 -12.25 -6.64 13.79
C ILE A 324 -13.41 -7.62 13.57
N GLU A 325 -13.74 -8.44 14.57
CA GLU A 325 -14.87 -9.35 14.52
C GLU A 325 -16.22 -8.61 14.39
N ASP A 326 -16.39 -7.51 15.13
CA ASP A 326 -17.56 -6.65 15.06
C ASP A 326 -17.70 -6.03 13.64
N ILE A 327 -16.59 -5.58 13.04
CA ILE A 327 -16.52 -5.11 11.65
C ILE A 327 -16.93 -6.24 10.69
N MET A 328 -16.33 -7.42 10.81
CA MET A 328 -16.64 -8.56 9.94
C MET A 328 -18.11 -8.96 10.03
N ARG A 329 -18.66 -9.01 11.24
CA ARG A 329 -20.06 -9.36 11.49
C ARG A 329 -21.02 -8.34 10.88
N SER A 330 -20.71 -7.04 11.01
CA SER A 330 -21.51 -5.92 10.49
C SER A 330 -21.83 -6.04 9.00
N SER A 331 -20.85 -6.52 8.24
CA SER A 331 -20.83 -6.46 6.78
C SER A 331 -20.62 -7.85 6.17
N SER A 332 -20.90 -8.89 6.96
CA SER A 332 -20.68 -10.31 6.63
C SER A 332 -21.17 -10.70 5.24
N ASN A 333 -22.36 -10.23 4.86
CA ASN A 333 -23.01 -10.56 3.59
C ASN A 333 -22.58 -9.69 2.40
N THR A 334 -21.85 -8.59 2.64
CA THR A 334 -21.59 -7.57 1.62
C THR A 334 -20.11 -7.30 1.40
N ILE A 335 -19.26 -7.64 2.37
CA ILE A 335 -17.83 -7.40 2.29
C ILE A 335 -17.18 -8.30 1.25
N GLU A 336 -16.53 -7.67 0.29
CA GLU A 336 -15.81 -8.30 -0.82
C GLU A 336 -14.29 -8.09 -0.67
N ASP A 337 -13.88 -6.95 -0.13
CA ASP A 337 -12.49 -6.54 0.05
C ASP A 337 -12.21 -6.11 1.50
N PHE A 338 -11.24 -6.76 2.12
CA PHE A 338 -10.76 -6.37 3.45
C PHE A 338 -9.24 -6.18 3.48
N SER A 339 -8.80 -5.07 4.06
CA SER A 339 -7.39 -4.78 4.31
C SER A 339 -7.18 -4.48 5.79
N LEU A 340 -6.40 -5.31 6.46
CA LEU A 340 -6.00 -5.17 7.84
C LEU A 340 -4.53 -4.77 7.96
N SER A 341 -4.23 -3.72 8.71
CA SER A 341 -2.86 -3.31 9.05
C SER A 341 -2.70 -3.19 10.56
N LEU A 342 -1.78 -3.97 11.13
CA LEU A 342 -1.49 -4.11 12.55
C LEU A 342 -0.03 -3.69 12.80
N GLN A 343 0.19 -2.66 13.61
CA GLN A 343 1.56 -2.19 13.88
C GLN A 343 2.30 -3.00 14.95
N HIS A 344 1.61 -3.89 15.66
CA HIS A 344 2.15 -4.60 16.83
C HIS A 344 1.81 -6.10 16.79
N PRO A 345 2.56 -6.93 17.56
CA PRO A 345 2.50 -8.38 17.44
C PRO A 345 1.21 -8.97 17.99
N ILE A 346 0.62 -9.89 17.23
CA ILE A 346 -0.36 -10.86 17.75
C ILE A 346 0.34 -12.22 17.77
N ALA A 347 0.58 -12.73 18.98
CA ALA A 347 1.39 -13.94 19.19
C ALA A 347 0.65 -15.22 18.78
N ASN A 348 -0.66 -15.29 19.01
CA ASN A 348 -1.43 -16.50 18.73
C ASN A 348 -1.85 -16.55 17.24
N PRO A 349 -1.36 -17.53 16.46
CA PRO A 349 -1.64 -17.64 15.04
C PRO A 349 -3.12 -17.89 14.70
N ARG A 350 -3.93 -18.31 15.68
CA ARG A 350 -5.35 -18.60 15.50
C ARG A 350 -6.24 -17.35 15.61
N THR A 351 -5.79 -16.30 16.30
CA THR A 351 -6.71 -15.24 16.74
C THR A 351 -7.20 -14.35 15.61
N VAL A 352 -6.32 -13.94 14.69
CA VAL A 352 -6.72 -13.14 13.52
C VAL A 352 -7.63 -13.94 12.58
N PRO A 353 -7.29 -15.19 12.16
CA PRO A 353 -8.15 -15.99 11.30
C PRO A 353 -9.60 -16.15 11.79
N MET A 354 -9.81 -16.38 13.08
CA MET A 354 -11.14 -16.61 13.65
C MET A 354 -12.11 -15.42 13.43
N THR A 355 -11.58 -14.20 13.35
CA THR A 355 -12.41 -13.00 13.12
C THR A 355 -13.11 -12.99 11.76
N PHE A 356 -12.60 -13.76 10.78
CA PHE A 356 -13.15 -13.81 9.42
C PHE A 356 -14.20 -14.88 9.17
N SER A 357 -14.49 -15.72 10.17
CA SER A 357 -15.40 -16.88 10.06
C SER A 357 -16.82 -16.54 9.60
N VAL A 358 -17.21 -15.26 9.66
CA VAL A 358 -18.55 -14.76 9.35
C VAL A 358 -18.69 -14.16 7.95
N CYS A 359 -17.64 -14.12 7.13
CA CYS A 359 -17.64 -13.38 5.84
C CYS A 359 -17.58 -14.31 4.62
N PRO A 360 -18.70 -14.94 4.19
CA PRO A 360 -18.69 -15.89 3.08
C PRO A 360 -18.39 -15.27 1.71
N HIS A 361 -18.48 -13.94 1.57
CA HIS A 361 -18.29 -13.23 0.30
C HIS A 361 -16.93 -12.53 0.18
N LEU A 362 -16.04 -12.69 1.16
CA LEU A 362 -14.73 -12.05 1.14
C LEU A 362 -13.87 -12.63 0.00
N VAL A 363 -13.58 -11.82 -1.03
CA VAL A 363 -12.85 -12.21 -2.24
C VAL A 363 -11.38 -11.79 -2.16
N ASN A 364 -11.11 -10.59 -1.66
CA ASN A 364 -9.78 -10.02 -1.56
C ASN A 364 -9.45 -9.76 -0.10
N LEU A 365 -8.38 -10.38 0.38
CA LEU A 365 -7.91 -10.21 1.75
C LEU A 365 -6.45 -9.77 1.76
N LYS A 366 -6.19 -8.64 2.41
CA LYS A 366 -4.86 -8.14 2.70
C LYS A 366 -4.65 -8.07 4.21
N ILE A 367 -3.58 -8.68 4.71
CA ILE A 367 -3.19 -8.62 6.13
C ILE A 367 -1.75 -8.11 6.18
N CYS A 368 -1.49 -7.07 6.96
CA CYS A 368 -0.17 -6.50 7.17
C CYS A 368 0.12 -6.38 8.66
N GLY A 369 1.01 -7.21 9.19
CA GLY A 369 1.47 -7.19 10.58
C GLY A 369 2.84 -7.83 10.70
N TRP A 370 3.90 -7.05 10.52
CA TRP A 370 5.32 -7.52 10.48
C TRP A 370 5.82 -8.32 11.68
N THR A 371 5.07 -8.30 12.78
CA THR A 371 5.38 -8.98 14.04
C THR A 371 4.28 -9.98 14.44
N THR A 372 3.32 -10.23 13.55
CA THR A 372 2.18 -11.14 13.78
C THR A 372 2.51 -12.54 13.31
N HIS A 373 2.11 -13.55 14.08
CA HIS A 373 2.10 -14.94 13.64
C HIS A 373 0.71 -15.26 13.07
N LEU A 374 0.64 -16.02 11.98
CA LEU A 374 -0.62 -16.29 11.30
C LEU A 374 -0.73 -17.76 10.88
N GLY A 375 -1.83 -18.41 11.25
CA GLY A 375 -2.20 -19.75 10.81
C GLY A 375 -2.91 -19.70 9.46
N LEU A 376 -2.24 -20.10 8.39
CA LEU A 376 -2.77 -20.03 7.03
C LEU A 376 -3.94 -20.98 6.81
N ASP A 377 -3.89 -22.17 7.40
CA ASP A 377 -4.92 -23.19 7.23
C ASP A 377 -6.25 -22.74 7.80
N LEU A 378 -6.23 -22.20 9.01
CA LEU A 378 -7.39 -21.60 9.65
C LEU A 378 -7.96 -20.44 8.83
N LEU A 379 -7.08 -19.59 8.26
CA LEU A 379 -7.52 -18.46 7.44
C LEU A 379 -8.27 -18.93 6.18
N LEU A 380 -7.75 -19.95 5.49
CA LEU A 380 -8.40 -20.52 4.31
C LEU A 380 -9.61 -21.41 4.64
N ASP A 381 -9.74 -21.88 5.88
CA ASP A 381 -10.97 -22.53 6.37
C ASP A 381 -12.09 -21.50 6.58
N TYR A 382 -11.78 -20.34 7.16
CA TYR A 382 -12.75 -19.30 7.42
C TYR A 382 -13.10 -18.43 6.20
N CYS A 383 -12.18 -18.28 5.24
CA CYS A 383 -12.34 -17.37 4.11
C CYS A 383 -12.48 -18.10 2.76
N VAL A 384 -13.44 -19.02 2.65
CA VAL A 384 -13.59 -19.95 1.51
C VAL A 384 -13.70 -19.29 0.12
N ALA A 385 -14.18 -18.05 0.05
CA ALA A 385 -14.36 -17.29 -1.19
C ALA A 385 -13.13 -16.48 -1.62
N VAL A 386 -12.05 -16.45 -0.81
CA VAL A 386 -10.88 -15.63 -1.11
C VAL A 386 -10.18 -16.11 -2.37
N LYS A 387 -10.08 -15.21 -3.35
CA LYS A 387 -9.37 -15.43 -4.61
C LYS A 387 -7.99 -14.79 -4.62
N ARG A 388 -7.81 -13.70 -3.88
CA ARG A 388 -6.57 -12.93 -3.76
C ARG A 388 -6.21 -12.74 -2.29
N LEU A 389 -5.03 -13.24 -1.93
CA LEU A 389 -4.49 -13.14 -0.57
C LEU A 389 -3.13 -12.46 -0.60
N ASP A 390 -2.98 -11.33 0.11
CA ASP A 390 -1.73 -10.58 0.28
C ASP A 390 -1.39 -10.50 1.77
N ILE A 391 -0.33 -11.19 2.20
CA ILE A 391 0.05 -11.32 3.60
C ILE A 391 1.44 -10.74 3.81
N THR A 392 1.55 -9.83 4.78
CA THR A 392 2.81 -9.39 5.38
C THR A 392 2.82 -9.76 6.85
N VAL A 393 3.61 -10.75 7.27
CA VAL A 393 3.63 -11.27 8.66
C VAL A 393 5.05 -11.52 9.16
N ASP A 394 5.23 -11.83 10.45
CA ASP A 394 6.50 -12.35 10.93
C ASP A 394 6.66 -13.82 10.51
N THR A 395 5.73 -14.66 10.97
CA THR A 395 5.74 -16.10 10.72
C THR A 395 4.40 -16.55 10.16
N LEU A 396 4.45 -17.36 9.09
CA LEU A 396 3.28 -18.07 8.56
C LEU A 396 3.39 -19.56 8.86
N SER A 397 2.39 -20.13 9.51
CA SER A 397 2.35 -21.54 9.90
C SER A 397 1.08 -22.23 9.41
N ILE A 398 1.10 -23.56 9.47
CA ILE A 398 -0.10 -24.40 9.41
C ILE A 398 -0.20 -25.14 10.74
N ASP A 399 -1.42 -25.32 11.23
CA ASP A 399 -1.66 -26.12 12.42
C ASP A 399 -1.66 -27.61 12.05
N SER A 400 -0.80 -28.38 12.72
CA SER A 400 -0.54 -29.78 12.39
C SER A 400 -1.76 -30.67 12.63
N GLU A 401 -2.58 -30.33 13.64
CA GLU A 401 -3.71 -31.17 14.08
C GLU A 401 -4.93 -31.01 13.18
N SER A 402 -5.22 -29.78 12.75
CA SER A 402 -6.35 -29.43 11.87
C SER A 402 -6.17 -29.93 10.44
N SER A 403 -4.93 -30.05 9.99
CA SER A 403 -4.63 -30.34 8.58
C SER A 403 -5.31 -31.62 8.07
N LEU A 404 -5.38 -32.69 8.85
CA LEU A 404 -5.84 -34.00 8.36
C LEU A 404 -7.35 -34.10 8.06
N ALA A 405 -8.19 -33.29 8.70
CA ALA A 405 -9.65 -33.41 8.57
C ALA A 405 -10.24 -32.61 7.41
N PHE A 406 -9.59 -31.51 6.99
CA PHE A 406 -10.20 -30.50 6.10
C PHE A 406 -9.68 -30.47 4.66
N PHE A 407 -8.86 -31.44 4.25
CA PHE A 407 -8.36 -31.52 2.86
C PHE A 407 -9.43 -31.84 1.79
N GLN A 408 -10.72 -31.93 2.15
CA GLN A 408 -11.75 -32.33 1.20
C GLN A 408 -12.22 -31.19 0.28
N SER A 409 -12.17 -29.92 0.72
CA SER A 409 -12.61 -28.80 -0.11
C SER A 409 -11.43 -28.13 -0.83
N VAL A 410 -11.57 -27.99 -2.15
CA VAL A 410 -10.62 -27.21 -2.96
C VAL A 410 -10.93 -25.73 -2.76
N HIS A 411 -9.93 -24.96 -2.34
CA HIS A 411 -10.06 -23.51 -2.18
C HIS A 411 -9.96 -22.80 -3.53
N SER A 412 -10.75 -21.74 -3.71
CA SER A 412 -10.83 -20.97 -4.95
C SER A 412 -9.70 -19.93 -5.14
N MET A 413 -8.63 -20.01 -4.34
CA MET A 413 -7.56 -19.01 -4.36
C MET A 413 -6.77 -19.09 -5.67
N THR A 414 -6.54 -17.94 -6.30
CA THR A 414 -5.84 -17.80 -7.60
C THR A 414 -4.56 -16.98 -7.52
N TYR A 415 -4.46 -16.10 -6.53
CA TYR A 415 -3.33 -15.20 -6.31
C TYR A 415 -2.89 -15.24 -4.85
N PHE A 416 -1.61 -15.48 -4.61
CA PHE A 416 -1.00 -15.48 -3.29
C PHE A 416 0.27 -14.64 -3.28
N ARG A 417 0.30 -13.60 -2.44
CA ARG A 417 1.49 -12.80 -2.18
C ARG A 417 1.85 -12.88 -0.71
N LEU A 418 3.14 -13.11 -0.45
CA LEU A 418 3.66 -13.29 0.88
C LEU A 418 4.93 -12.46 1.08
N ILE A 419 4.92 -11.67 2.15
CA ILE A 419 6.08 -11.03 2.75
C ILE A 419 6.15 -11.57 4.17
N ALA A 420 7.17 -12.35 4.50
CA ALA A 420 7.27 -12.95 5.82
C ALA A 420 8.72 -13.07 6.25
N ASN A 421 9.00 -12.99 7.55
CA ASN A 421 10.35 -13.26 8.03
C ASN A 421 10.67 -14.74 7.89
N SER A 422 9.76 -15.64 8.29
CA SER A 422 9.97 -17.09 8.21
C SER A 422 8.70 -17.87 7.87
N VAL A 423 8.81 -18.87 6.99
CA VAL A 423 7.70 -19.77 6.62
C VAL A 423 8.20 -21.20 6.49
N HIS A 424 7.47 -22.16 7.06
CA HIS A 424 7.85 -23.57 6.95
C HIS A 424 7.50 -24.15 5.57
N ALA A 425 8.34 -25.04 5.03
CA ALA A 425 8.16 -25.65 3.71
C ALA A 425 6.83 -26.43 3.57
N SER A 426 6.29 -26.95 4.68
CA SER A 426 5.00 -27.64 4.70
C SER A 426 3.81 -26.73 4.35
N VAL A 427 3.92 -25.42 4.55
CA VAL A 427 2.88 -24.44 4.17
C VAL A 427 2.64 -24.48 2.66
N PHE A 428 3.71 -24.64 1.87
CA PHE A 428 3.61 -24.76 0.42
C PHE A 428 2.96 -26.08 0.00
N ASN A 429 3.32 -27.21 0.64
CA ASN A 429 2.62 -28.48 0.42
C ASN A 429 1.12 -28.39 0.70
N TYR A 430 0.74 -27.71 1.79
CA TYR A 430 -0.64 -27.44 2.11
C TYR A 430 -1.33 -26.59 1.03
N LEU A 431 -0.71 -25.47 0.62
CA LEU A 431 -1.22 -24.60 -0.44
C LEU A 431 -1.41 -25.35 -1.76
N SER A 432 -0.43 -26.17 -2.14
CA SER A 432 -0.47 -27.00 -3.34
C SER A 432 -1.70 -27.90 -3.39
N LYS A 433 -1.94 -28.63 -2.29
CA LYS A 433 -3.06 -29.58 -2.19
C LYS A 433 -4.40 -28.88 -2.15
N ARG A 434 -4.49 -27.79 -1.39
CA ARG A 434 -5.77 -27.10 -1.10
C ARG A 434 -6.16 -26.10 -2.18
N CYS A 435 -5.21 -25.35 -2.73
CA CYS A 435 -5.44 -24.24 -3.65
C CYS A 435 -5.03 -24.61 -5.07
N LYS A 436 -5.68 -25.63 -5.65
CA LYS A 436 -5.34 -26.15 -6.99
C LYS A 436 -5.48 -25.11 -8.12
N ASN A 437 -6.24 -24.05 -7.88
CA ASN A 437 -6.44 -22.95 -8.81
C ASN A 437 -5.40 -21.81 -8.66
N LEU A 438 -4.41 -21.97 -7.78
CA LEU A 438 -3.37 -20.97 -7.57
C LEU A 438 -2.52 -20.82 -8.84
N GLN A 439 -2.59 -19.65 -9.48
CA GLN A 439 -1.92 -19.37 -10.75
C GLN A 439 -0.77 -18.37 -10.58
N HIS A 440 -0.85 -17.49 -9.59
CA HIS A 440 0.13 -16.45 -9.34
C HIS A 440 0.63 -16.53 -7.91
N MET A 441 1.95 -16.67 -7.74
CA MET A 441 2.58 -16.65 -6.42
C MET A 441 3.76 -15.69 -6.41
N GLU A 442 3.78 -14.79 -5.42
CA GLU A 442 4.87 -13.85 -5.18
C GLU A 442 5.40 -13.97 -3.75
N LEU A 443 6.66 -14.35 -3.60
CA LEU A 443 7.35 -14.44 -2.31
C LEU A 443 8.39 -13.32 -2.22
N LEU A 444 8.24 -12.39 -1.29
CA LEU A 444 9.12 -11.24 -1.13
C LEU A 444 9.79 -11.26 0.24
N ASN A 445 11.13 -11.26 0.29
CA ASN A 445 11.91 -11.29 1.53
C ASN A 445 11.53 -12.46 2.48
N VAL A 446 11.19 -13.63 1.94
CA VAL A 446 10.75 -14.80 2.73
C VAL A 446 11.92 -15.73 3.03
N ASP A 447 12.13 -16.09 4.30
CA ASP A 447 13.00 -17.22 4.67
C ASP A 447 12.17 -18.51 4.74
N ILE A 448 12.39 -19.44 3.83
CA ILE A 448 11.69 -20.73 3.80
C ILE A 448 12.51 -21.76 4.57
N VAL A 449 11.97 -22.27 5.66
CA VAL A 449 12.62 -23.26 6.53
C VAL A 449 12.01 -24.64 6.31
N GLY A 450 12.81 -25.69 6.19
CA GLY A 450 12.26 -27.04 6.01
C GLY A 450 13.26 -28.15 6.35
N PRO A 451 12.76 -29.38 6.52
CA PRO A 451 13.62 -30.52 6.80
C PRO A 451 14.55 -30.77 5.62
N GLN A 452 15.82 -30.96 5.92
CA GLN A 452 16.84 -31.30 4.94
C GLN A 452 17.17 -32.79 5.02
N SER A 453 17.05 -33.47 3.87
CA SER A 453 17.43 -34.88 3.74
C SER A 453 18.91 -35.08 4.03
N VAL A 454 19.25 -36.00 4.94
CA VAL A 454 20.64 -36.33 5.27
C VAL A 454 21.35 -37.02 4.10
N GLU A 455 20.60 -37.77 3.28
CA GLU A 455 21.16 -38.60 2.21
C GLU A 455 21.71 -37.77 1.05
N ASN A 456 20.96 -36.76 0.62
CA ASN A 456 21.28 -35.99 -0.59
C ASN A 456 21.31 -34.47 -0.34
N GLY A 457 20.98 -34.01 0.86
CA GLY A 457 20.98 -32.58 1.21
C GLY A 457 19.80 -31.82 0.65
N SER A 458 18.77 -32.51 0.13
CA SER A 458 17.61 -31.84 -0.46
C SER A 458 16.63 -31.34 0.60
N MET A 459 16.19 -30.10 0.47
CA MET A 459 15.00 -29.56 1.16
C MET A 459 13.86 -29.46 0.13
N LEU A 460 12.75 -30.14 0.36
CA LEU A 460 11.63 -30.17 -0.59
C LEU A 460 10.58 -29.09 -0.28
N ILE A 461 10.25 -28.28 -1.29
CA ILE A 461 9.07 -27.42 -1.34
C ILE A 461 8.13 -28.04 -2.37
N ASP A 462 7.12 -28.75 -1.87
CA ASP A 462 6.18 -29.50 -2.70
C ASP A 462 5.01 -28.60 -3.14
N MET A 463 5.02 -28.18 -4.40
CA MET A 463 3.93 -27.49 -5.10
C MET A 463 3.38 -28.34 -6.25
N SER A 464 3.52 -29.67 -6.19
CA SER A 464 3.27 -30.62 -7.30
C SER A 464 1.86 -30.58 -7.91
N PHE A 465 0.86 -30.03 -7.22
CA PHE A 465 -0.53 -29.89 -7.70
C PHE A 465 -0.84 -28.49 -8.25
N THR A 466 0.15 -27.59 -8.28
CA THR A 466 -0.05 -26.19 -8.68
C THR A 466 0.50 -25.91 -10.07
N HIS A 467 -0.32 -25.26 -10.90
CA HIS A 467 0.03 -24.80 -12.24
C HIS A 467 0.21 -23.29 -12.25
N PHE A 468 1.47 -22.83 -12.19
CA PHE A 468 1.76 -21.40 -12.15
C PHE A 468 1.77 -20.79 -13.55
N LYS A 469 0.99 -19.72 -13.73
CA LYS A 469 1.23 -18.74 -14.78
C LYS A 469 2.46 -17.90 -14.44
N THR A 470 2.54 -17.47 -13.18
CA THR A 470 3.68 -16.67 -12.71
C THR A 470 4.10 -17.11 -11.32
N LEU A 471 5.38 -17.46 -11.19
CA LEU A 471 6.03 -17.65 -9.92
C LEU A 471 7.16 -16.64 -9.79
N ARG A 472 7.04 -15.74 -8.80
CA ARG A 472 8.06 -14.74 -8.50
C ARG A 472 8.65 -14.98 -7.12
N LEU A 473 9.97 -15.14 -7.09
CA LEU A 473 10.77 -15.15 -5.88
C LEU A 473 11.58 -13.85 -5.87
N ASN A 474 11.41 -13.00 -4.86
CA ASN A 474 12.26 -11.84 -4.66
C ASN A 474 12.88 -11.91 -3.28
N CYS A 475 14.21 -11.92 -3.22
CA CYS A 475 14.93 -11.91 -1.94
C CYS A 475 14.57 -13.09 -1.01
N THR A 476 14.04 -14.19 -1.55
CA THR A 476 13.69 -15.43 -0.85
C THR A 476 14.95 -16.23 -0.49
N ASN A 477 15.07 -16.64 0.76
CA ASN A 477 16.14 -17.52 1.23
C ASN A 477 15.59 -18.90 1.61
N PHE A 478 16.46 -19.90 1.64
CA PHE A 478 16.11 -21.28 1.94
C PHE A 478 16.98 -21.80 3.08
N HIS A 479 16.37 -22.47 4.04
CA HIS A 479 17.03 -22.89 5.28
C HIS A 479 16.70 -24.34 5.58
N GLY A 480 17.69 -25.22 5.39
CA GLY A 480 17.59 -26.61 5.78
C GLY A 480 17.86 -26.79 7.27
N HIS A 481 17.02 -27.57 7.95
CA HIS A 481 17.32 -28.09 9.28
C HIS A 481 17.38 -29.62 9.24
N THR A 482 18.36 -30.20 9.91
CA THR A 482 18.44 -31.66 10.09
C THR A 482 17.82 -32.03 11.42
N ILE A 483 16.83 -32.91 11.40
CA ILE A 483 15.96 -33.27 12.54
C ILE A 483 16.77 -33.76 13.76
N ASP A 484 17.94 -34.34 13.54
CA ASP A 484 18.69 -35.06 14.58
C ASP A 484 19.76 -34.21 15.32
N LEU A 485 19.88 -32.92 15.03
CA LEU A 485 20.94 -32.09 15.59
C LEU A 485 20.40 -30.71 15.99
N ASP A 486 20.76 -30.22 17.18
CA ASP A 486 20.60 -28.81 17.63
C ASP A 486 21.45 -27.82 16.78
N THR A 487 21.71 -28.16 15.52
CA THR A 487 22.45 -27.34 14.57
C THR A 487 21.60 -26.16 14.13
N PRO A 488 22.19 -24.96 14.03
CA PRO A 488 21.51 -23.81 13.44
C PRO A 488 21.09 -24.12 12.01
N ASN A 489 19.99 -23.49 11.58
CA ASN A 489 19.47 -23.60 10.22
C ASN A 489 20.57 -23.32 9.17
N THR A 490 20.82 -24.28 8.28
CA THR A 490 21.81 -24.15 7.21
C THR A 490 21.20 -23.39 6.04
N LEU A 491 21.76 -22.22 5.71
CA LEU A 491 21.36 -21.46 4.52
C LEU A 491 21.72 -22.24 3.25
N ILE A 492 20.74 -22.46 2.37
CA ILE A 492 20.86 -23.16 1.09
C ILE A 492 20.83 -22.15 -0.06
N ASN A 493 21.89 -22.10 -0.85
CA ASN A 493 22.06 -21.14 -1.95
C ASN A 493 21.76 -21.73 -3.35
N ILE A 494 21.40 -23.02 -3.42
CA ILE A 494 21.13 -23.73 -4.67
C ILE A 494 19.66 -24.12 -4.72
N LEU A 495 18.97 -23.74 -5.80
CA LEU A 495 17.57 -24.06 -6.06
C LEU A 495 17.47 -24.90 -7.33
N ASN A 496 16.75 -26.02 -7.25
CA ASN A 496 16.37 -26.85 -8.38
C ASN A 496 14.85 -26.75 -8.58
N VAL A 497 14.43 -26.17 -9.71
CA VAL A 497 13.01 -26.06 -10.08
C VAL A 497 12.67 -27.23 -11.00
N GLN A 498 11.66 -28.00 -10.61
CA GLN A 498 11.21 -29.20 -11.32
C GLN A 498 9.71 -29.08 -11.67
N GLY A 499 9.39 -29.28 -12.94
CA GLY A 499 8.02 -29.49 -13.40
C GLY A 499 7.69 -30.98 -13.41
N VAL A 500 6.56 -31.41 -12.85
CA VAL A 500 6.14 -32.83 -12.87
C VAL A 500 6.00 -33.36 -14.31
N SER A 501 5.60 -32.50 -15.24
CA SER A 501 5.44 -32.83 -16.66
C SER A 501 6.70 -32.60 -17.51
N GLU A 502 7.70 -31.89 -16.99
CA GLU A 502 8.89 -31.50 -17.75
C GLU A 502 10.12 -32.27 -17.27
N THR A 503 10.83 -32.93 -18.19
CA THR A 503 12.13 -33.55 -17.89
C THR A 503 13.25 -32.53 -17.67
N ARG A 504 12.95 -31.23 -17.70
CA ARG A 504 13.93 -30.15 -17.60
C ARG A 504 14.09 -29.73 -16.15
N HIS A 505 15.28 -30.01 -15.60
CA HIS A 505 15.71 -29.49 -14.31
C HIS A 505 16.42 -28.15 -14.49
N ASN A 506 15.80 -27.08 -13.99
CA ASN A 506 16.41 -25.76 -14.01
C ASN A 506 17.07 -25.51 -12.66
N TRP A 507 18.40 -25.40 -12.66
CA TRP A 507 19.17 -25.13 -11.46
C TRP A 507 19.57 -23.67 -11.40
N TYR A 508 19.48 -23.09 -10.23
CA TYR A 508 19.78 -21.70 -9.98
C TYR A 508 20.69 -21.58 -8.75
N HIS A 509 21.53 -20.56 -8.74
CA HIS A 509 22.48 -20.27 -7.67
C HIS A 509 22.35 -18.82 -7.21
N ILE A 510 22.20 -18.61 -5.90
CA ILE A 510 22.27 -17.29 -5.27
C ILE A 510 23.72 -17.01 -4.90
N HIS A 511 24.23 -15.86 -5.32
CA HIS A 511 25.58 -15.43 -4.99
C HIS A 511 25.61 -13.95 -4.61
N SER A 512 26.69 -13.55 -3.94
CA SER A 512 27.04 -12.15 -3.77
C SER A 512 28.06 -11.75 -4.84
N ASN A 513 28.17 -10.45 -5.12
CA ASN A 513 29.34 -9.93 -5.83
C ASN A 513 30.25 -9.21 -4.83
N PRO A 514 31.43 -9.77 -4.51
CA PRO A 514 32.32 -9.17 -3.54
C PRO A 514 32.85 -7.79 -3.97
N SER A 515 32.86 -7.45 -5.27
CA SER A 515 33.28 -6.11 -5.69
C SER A 515 32.26 -5.01 -5.34
N ASN A 516 31.04 -5.37 -4.95
CA ASN A 516 29.94 -4.44 -4.68
C ASN A 516 29.72 -4.15 -3.20
N TYR A 517 30.68 -4.47 -2.32
CA TYR A 517 30.71 -3.95 -0.95
C TYR A 517 31.04 -2.45 -0.94
N LYS A 518 30.22 -1.61 -1.58
CA LYS A 518 30.31 -0.16 -1.37
C LYS A 518 29.58 0.18 -0.07
N TYR A 519 30.29 0.89 0.80
CA TYR A 519 29.85 1.43 2.09
C TYR A 519 28.43 2.01 2.00
N THR A 520 27.43 1.25 2.46
CA THR A 520 26.16 1.83 2.88
C THR A 520 26.38 2.41 4.26
N ILE A 521 26.29 3.74 4.36
CA ILE A 521 26.30 4.48 5.61
C ILE A 521 25.07 4.02 6.43
N GLY A 522 25.32 3.40 7.59
CA GLY A 522 24.31 2.80 8.47
C GLY A 522 24.48 1.27 8.59
N ASP A 523 24.54 0.77 9.83
CA ASP A 523 24.95 -0.58 10.31
C ASP A 523 24.30 -1.83 9.69
N ARG A 524 23.60 -1.74 8.55
CA ARG A 524 23.05 -2.90 7.85
C ARG A 524 23.70 -3.03 6.49
N HIS A 525 24.84 -3.73 6.44
CA HIS A 525 25.42 -4.22 5.18
C HIS A 525 24.41 -5.12 4.47
N ARG A 526 23.60 -4.54 3.58
CA ARG A 526 22.74 -5.33 2.68
C ARG A 526 23.63 -5.85 1.57
N HIS A 527 24.01 -7.12 1.65
CA HIS A 527 24.66 -7.79 0.54
C HIS A 527 23.74 -7.74 -0.68
N LEU A 528 24.21 -7.10 -1.76
CA LEU A 528 23.55 -7.22 -3.06
C LEU A 528 23.61 -8.70 -3.47
N ARG A 529 22.44 -9.31 -3.56
CA ARG A 529 22.25 -10.70 -3.95
C ARG A 529 21.97 -10.73 -5.44
N PHE A 530 22.53 -11.73 -6.10
CA PHE A 530 22.30 -11.99 -7.52
C PHE A 530 21.92 -13.45 -7.69
N THR A 531 21.00 -13.69 -8.61
CA THR A 531 20.59 -15.02 -9.02
C THR A 531 21.18 -15.30 -10.39
N ARG A 532 21.59 -16.55 -10.64
CA ARG A 532 21.96 -17.00 -11.98
C ARG A 532 21.43 -18.39 -12.25
N ASN A 533 21.05 -18.62 -13.51
CA ASN A 533 20.77 -19.94 -14.01
C ASN A 533 22.09 -20.70 -14.24
N LEU A 534 22.19 -21.92 -13.73
CA LEU A 534 23.33 -22.81 -13.96
C LEU A 534 23.18 -23.48 -15.33
N GLY A 535 24.19 -23.35 -16.19
CA GLY A 535 24.19 -24.05 -17.48
C GLY A 535 24.18 -25.58 -17.34
N GLN A 536 23.79 -26.29 -18.40
CA GLN A 536 23.59 -27.75 -18.40
C GLN A 536 24.75 -28.56 -17.82
N LYS A 537 26.01 -28.17 -18.09
CA LYS A 537 27.21 -28.81 -17.51
C LYS A 537 27.24 -28.71 -15.98
N HIS A 538 26.90 -27.54 -15.44
CA HIS A 538 26.83 -27.31 -13.98
C HIS A 538 25.64 -28.04 -13.36
N CYS A 539 24.49 -28.10 -14.04
CA CYS A 539 23.34 -28.91 -13.60
C CYS A 539 23.71 -30.40 -13.46
N LYS A 540 24.37 -30.97 -14.47
CA LYS A 540 24.81 -32.38 -14.45
C LYS A 540 25.81 -32.63 -13.31
N LEU A 541 26.74 -31.70 -13.09
CA LEU A 541 27.70 -31.77 -11.98
C LEU A 541 26.99 -31.75 -10.63
N ALA A 542 26.09 -30.78 -10.39
CA ALA A 542 25.34 -30.65 -9.15
C ALA A 542 24.49 -31.90 -8.88
N SER A 543 23.73 -32.37 -9.87
CA SER A 543 22.94 -33.60 -9.76
C SER A 543 23.80 -34.83 -9.44
N THR A 544 24.94 -35.00 -10.12
CA THR A 544 25.85 -36.12 -9.83
C THR A 544 26.39 -36.03 -8.41
N TYR A 545 26.79 -34.84 -7.96
CA TYR A 545 27.29 -34.62 -6.61
C TYR A 545 26.25 -34.98 -5.54
N PHE A 546 25.03 -34.46 -5.66
CA PHE A 546 23.96 -34.71 -4.68
C PHE A 546 23.50 -36.17 -4.65
N ASN A 547 23.55 -36.88 -5.79
CA ASN A 547 23.14 -38.29 -5.86
C ASN A 547 24.21 -39.28 -5.39
N SER A 548 25.50 -38.91 -5.37
CA SER A 548 26.59 -39.89 -5.15
C SER A 548 27.64 -39.49 -4.12
N ARG A 549 27.77 -38.20 -3.80
CA ARG A 549 28.88 -37.69 -2.97
C ARG A 549 28.46 -36.85 -1.78
N TYR A 550 27.27 -36.27 -1.78
CA TYR A 550 26.85 -35.31 -0.74
C TYR A 550 27.03 -35.88 0.68
N ARG A 551 26.43 -37.03 0.96
CA ARG A 551 26.48 -37.66 2.28
C ARG A 551 27.91 -37.88 2.76
N LEU A 552 28.74 -38.53 1.95
CA LEU A 552 30.15 -38.81 2.27
C LEU A 552 30.91 -37.52 2.57
N MET A 553 30.78 -36.51 1.71
CA MET A 553 31.51 -35.24 1.86
C MET A 553 31.03 -34.45 3.10
N ARG A 554 29.74 -34.54 3.43
CA ARG A 554 29.16 -33.90 4.61
C ARG A 554 29.65 -34.58 5.89
N GLU A 555 29.61 -35.91 5.94
CA GLU A 555 30.13 -36.70 7.07
C GLU A 555 31.61 -36.44 7.30
N GLU A 556 32.44 -36.41 6.24
CA GLU A 556 33.85 -36.05 6.34
C GLU A 556 34.07 -34.62 6.89
N ALA A 557 33.25 -33.66 6.45
CA ALA A 557 33.34 -32.28 6.94
C ALA A 557 32.98 -32.17 8.43
N ILE A 558 31.95 -32.88 8.87
CA ILE A 558 31.56 -32.96 10.29
C ILE A 558 32.66 -33.64 11.11
N GLN A 559 33.22 -34.75 10.64
CA GLN A 559 34.30 -35.45 11.34
C GLN A 559 35.55 -34.59 11.50
N ARG A 560 35.90 -33.78 10.50
CA ARG A 560 37.07 -32.89 10.56
C ARG A 560 36.87 -31.67 11.46
N ASN A 561 35.68 -31.07 11.43
CA ASN A 561 35.45 -29.74 12.03
C ASN A 561 34.53 -29.77 13.26
N GLY A 562 33.97 -30.92 13.63
CA GLY A 562 32.93 -31.08 14.65
C GLY A 562 31.55 -30.58 14.22
N ARG A 563 31.49 -29.48 13.45
CA ARG A 563 30.29 -28.93 12.84
C ARG A 563 30.62 -28.27 11.49
N ILE A 564 29.62 -28.19 10.61
CA ILE A 564 29.75 -27.45 9.36
C ILE A 564 29.36 -26.01 9.62
N GLU A 565 30.36 -25.14 9.75
CA GLU A 565 30.15 -23.70 9.78
C GLU A 565 30.53 -23.09 8.43
N PHE A 566 29.73 -22.14 8.00
CA PHE A 566 30.02 -21.35 6.82
C PHE A 566 30.27 -19.91 7.25
N GLU A 567 31.50 -19.42 7.05
CA GLU A 567 31.93 -18.08 7.46
C GLU A 567 31.11 -16.96 6.80
N THR A 568 30.64 -17.20 5.58
CA THR A 568 29.90 -16.21 4.77
C THR A 568 28.51 -16.73 4.42
N LYS A 569 27.51 -15.83 4.35
CA LYS A 569 26.16 -16.21 3.90
C LYS A 569 26.15 -16.61 2.42
N TYR A 570 26.89 -15.90 1.57
CA TYR A 570 26.93 -16.10 0.13
C TYR A 570 28.37 -16.17 -0.37
N VAL A 571 28.63 -17.07 -1.32
CA VAL A 571 29.92 -17.21 -1.98
C VAL A 571 29.93 -16.49 -3.33
N ASP A 572 31.13 -16.19 -3.84
CA ASP A 572 31.31 -15.61 -5.17
C ASP A 572 30.74 -16.53 -6.27
N LYS A 573 30.27 -15.92 -7.36
CA LYS A 573 29.74 -16.61 -8.55
C LYS A 573 30.68 -17.72 -9.05
N ASN A 574 31.99 -17.54 -8.99
CA ASN A 574 32.95 -18.52 -9.49
C ASN A 574 33.17 -19.68 -8.52
N ASN A 575 32.85 -19.49 -7.24
CA ASN A 575 33.09 -20.43 -6.15
C ASN A 575 31.84 -21.18 -5.70
N TRP A 576 30.78 -21.19 -6.51
CA TRP A 576 29.48 -21.80 -6.17
C TRP A 576 29.52 -23.27 -5.73
N LYS A 577 30.55 -24.02 -6.13
CA LYS A 577 30.71 -25.43 -5.71
C LYS A 577 30.86 -25.57 -4.19
N ILE A 578 31.31 -24.52 -3.50
CA ILE A 578 31.39 -24.49 -2.04
C ILE A 578 29.97 -24.63 -1.43
N ASP A 579 28.95 -24.09 -2.09
CA ASP A 579 27.56 -24.19 -1.63
C ASP A 579 26.97 -25.60 -1.81
N LEU A 580 27.64 -26.52 -2.52
CA LEU A 580 27.15 -27.90 -2.64
C LEU A 580 27.10 -28.62 -1.28
N LEU A 581 28.00 -28.29 -0.34
CA LEU A 581 27.99 -28.85 1.02
C LEU A 581 26.81 -28.35 1.85
N ARG A 582 26.19 -27.22 1.48
CA ARG A 582 24.98 -26.69 2.15
C ARG A 582 23.73 -27.46 1.75
N GLY A 583 23.80 -28.29 0.72
CA GLY A 583 22.64 -28.95 0.12
C GLY A 583 21.97 -28.10 -0.95
N PHE A 584 20.71 -28.45 -1.27
CA PHE A 584 19.93 -27.74 -2.29
C PHE A 584 18.44 -27.78 -1.96
N THR A 585 17.71 -26.82 -2.48
CA THR A 585 16.24 -26.77 -2.38
C THR A 585 15.64 -27.32 -3.66
N VAL A 586 14.63 -28.19 -3.54
CA VAL A 586 13.82 -28.64 -4.66
C VAL A 586 12.47 -27.94 -4.59
N LEU A 587 12.15 -27.14 -5.60
CA LEU A 587 10.80 -26.65 -5.81
C LEU A 587 10.14 -27.52 -6.88
N SER A 588 9.23 -28.39 -6.44
CA SER A 588 8.46 -29.28 -7.34
C SER A 588 7.12 -28.63 -7.63
N CYS A 589 6.72 -28.52 -8.89
CA CYS A 589 5.44 -27.93 -9.31
C CYS A 589 4.86 -28.66 -10.52
N ALA A 590 3.57 -28.53 -10.81
CA ALA A 590 2.99 -29.21 -11.96
C ALA A 590 3.50 -28.61 -13.29
N SER A 591 3.45 -27.28 -13.39
CA SER A 591 4.02 -26.47 -14.49
C SER A 591 4.27 -25.02 -14.04
N ILE A 592 5.19 -24.33 -14.70
CA ILE A 592 5.43 -22.88 -14.55
C ILE A 592 5.60 -22.23 -15.93
N ASP A 593 4.72 -21.31 -16.29
CA ASP A 593 4.85 -20.56 -17.56
C ASP A 593 5.93 -19.48 -17.46
N GLN A 594 5.88 -18.68 -16.38
CA GLN A 594 6.85 -17.62 -16.12
C GLN A 594 7.47 -17.78 -14.72
N PHE A 595 8.78 -18.03 -14.69
CA PHE A 595 9.56 -18.06 -13.46
C PHE A 595 10.48 -16.84 -13.38
N VAL A 596 10.36 -16.06 -12.31
CA VAL A 596 11.20 -14.89 -12.04
C VAL A 596 11.85 -15.08 -10.68
N TRP A 597 13.18 -15.13 -10.64
CA TRP A 597 13.93 -15.10 -9.39
C TRP A 597 14.86 -13.90 -9.35
N GLU A 598 14.50 -12.90 -8.58
CA GLU A 598 15.20 -11.63 -8.46
C GLU A 598 15.65 -11.37 -7.01
N CYS A 599 16.56 -10.43 -6.87
CA CYS A 599 16.99 -9.90 -5.58
C CYS A 599 17.09 -8.38 -5.68
N THR A 600 16.02 -7.77 -6.20
CA THR A 600 15.90 -6.31 -6.19
C THR A 600 15.51 -5.92 -4.78
N VAL A 601 16.24 -4.98 -4.18
CA VAL A 601 15.80 -4.40 -2.91
C VAL A 601 14.53 -3.62 -3.23
N PRO A 602 13.35 -4.08 -2.79
CA PRO A 602 12.16 -3.26 -2.93
C PRO A 602 12.44 -1.94 -2.21
N THR A 603 12.27 -0.83 -2.93
CA THR A 603 12.11 0.49 -2.34
C THR A 603 10.78 0.48 -1.60
N PHE A 604 10.73 -0.17 -0.45
CA PHE A 604 9.56 -0.08 0.41
C PHE A 604 9.52 1.36 0.93
N PRO A 605 8.44 2.11 0.69
CA PRO A 605 8.17 3.25 1.56
C PRO A 605 8.06 2.66 2.97
N PHE A 606 8.91 3.11 3.89
CA PHE A 606 8.97 2.64 5.28
C PHE A 606 7.71 2.98 6.11
N ARG A 607 6.57 3.21 5.46
CA ARG A 607 5.25 3.43 6.05
C ARG A 607 4.23 2.57 5.29
N CYS A 608 3.69 1.54 5.95
CA CYS A 608 2.43 0.92 5.51
C CYS A 608 1.27 1.84 5.86
#